data_AF-A0A9E6CM30-F1
#
_entry.id   AF-A0A9E6CM30-F1
#
_cell.length_a   1.000
_cell.length_b   1.000
_cell.length_c   1.000
_cell.angle_alpha   90.00
_cell.angle_beta   90.00
_cell.angle_gamma   90.00
#
_symmetry.space_group_name_H-M   'P 1'
#
loop_
_entity.id
_entity.type
_entity.pdbx_description
1 polymer ?
#
loop_
_entity_poly.entity_id
_entity_poly.type
_entity_poly.pdbx_seq_one_letter_code
_entity_poly.pdbx_strand_id
1 'polypeptide(L)'
;MPLGATIFSNELLCLPRKYFREYKPKVWLFKGLKKEQYSIKSVQKIFYSSLKKSNLDKIVSVHSLRHSFATHLLEQGEDLRYIQKILGHNSSKTTEIYTHVTSIGMNKIKSPLDSIDMED
;
A
#
# COMPACT_ATOMS: atom_id res chain seq x y z
N MET A 1 8.42 -12.92 6.52
CA MET A 1 7.98 -11.96 5.49
C MET A 1 9.21 -11.19 5.06
N PRO A 2 9.53 -11.08 3.77
CA PRO A 2 10.54 -10.13 3.33
C PRO A 2 10.04 -8.72 3.67
N LEU A 3 10.94 -7.87 4.14
CA LEU A 3 10.68 -6.44 4.36
C LEU A 3 10.39 -5.83 2.99
N GLY A 4 9.11 -5.69 2.63
CA GLY A 4 8.72 -4.83 1.51
C GLY A 4 9.26 -3.43 1.77
N ALA A 5 10.00 -2.87 0.81
CA ALA A 5 10.47 -1.50 0.89
C ALA A 5 9.28 -0.58 0.63
N THR A 6 8.48 -0.32 1.67
CA THR A 6 7.40 0.67 1.59
C THR A 6 8.01 2.07 1.51
N ILE A 7 7.55 2.85 0.54
CA ILE A 7 7.93 4.26 0.39
C ILE A 7 7.17 5.12 1.39
N PHE A 8 7.84 6.09 2.01
CA PHE A 8 7.22 7.09 2.87
C PHE A 8 7.33 8.44 2.18
N SER A 9 6.23 9.17 2.09
CA SER A 9 6.27 10.56 1.65
C SER A 9 7.04 11.40 2.68
N ASN A 10 7.69 12.46 2.24
CA ASN A 10 8.44 13.34 3.14
C ASN A 10 7.54 13.99 4.19
N GLU A 11 6.29 14.25 3.83
CA GLU A 11 5.24 14.80 4.67
C GLU A 11 4.87 13.80 5.79
N LEU A 12 4.77 12.51 5.46
CA LEU A 12 4.43 11.47 6.43
C LEU A 12 5.54 11.23 7.46
N LEU A 13 6.81 11.46 7.09
CA LEU A 13 7.97 11.24 7.99
C LEU A 13 7.93 12.10 9.26
N CYS A 14 7.17 13.19 9.28
CA CYS A 14 7.05 14.02 10.49
C CYS A 14 6.46 13.23 11.68
N LEU A 15 5.49 12.34 11.44
CA LEU A 15 4.80 11.57 12.48
C LEU A 15 5.69 10.53 13.17
N PRO A 16 6.34 9.58 12.47
CA PRO A 16 7.21 8.61 13.11
C PRO A 16 8.46 9.28 13.74
N ARG A 17 8.95 10.38 13.17
CA ARG A 17 10.04 11.15 13.79
C ARG A 17 9.63 11.79 15.11
N LYS A 18 8.43 12.39 15.18
CA LYS A 18 7.88 12.92 16.42
C LYS A 18 7.71 11.81 17.46
N TYR A 19 7.10 10.69 17.06
CA TYR A 19 6.95 9.52 17.93
C TYR A 19 8.29 9.02 18.46
N PHE A 20 9.30 8.87 17.58
CA PHE A 20 10.62 8.40 17.98
C PHE A 20 11.29 9.32 19.01
N ARG A 21 11.19 10.64 18.81
CA ARG A 21 11.76 11.64 19.74
C ARG A 21 11.11 11.58 21.12
N GLU A 22 9.80 11.36 21.16
CA GLU A 22 8.99 11.32 22.39
C GLU A 22 9.17 10.01 23.16
N TYR A 23 9.01 8.86 22.49
CA TYR A 23 8.96 7.55 23.13
C TYR A 23 10.29 6.80 23.15
N LYS A 24 11.29 7.26 22.37
CA LYS A 24 12.66 6.69 22.27
C LYS A 24 12.68 5.15 22.22
N PRO A 25 11.95 4.53 21.28
CA PRO A 25 11.86 3.09 21.20
C PRO A 25 13.22 2.45 20.88
N LYS A 26 13.49 1.26 21.44
CA LYS A 26 14.76 0.54 21.30
C LYS A 26 14.71 -0.64 20.33
N VAL A 27 13.60 -1.39 20.32
CA VAL A 27 13.47 -2.63 19.52
C VAL A 27 12.43 -2.46 18.41
N TRP A 28 11.18 -2.16 18.78
CA TRP A 28 10.10 -1.91 17.82
C TRP A 28 9.77 -0.43 17.76
N LEU A 29 9.66 0.13 16.56
CA LEU A 29 9.34 1.55 16.37
C LEU A 29 8.02 1.93 17.06
N PHE A 30 7.00 1.08 17.00
CA PHE A 30 5.72 1.29 17.68
C PHE A 30 5.50 0.20 18.74
N LYS A 31 5.42 0.62 20.00
CA LYS A 31 5.31 -0.30 21.14
C LYS A 31 3.86 -0.55 21.54
N GLY A 32 3.55 -1.80 21.86
CA GLY A 32 2.28 -2.16 22.48
C GLY A 32 2.27 -1.83 23.98
N LEU A 33 1.07 -1.65 24.56
CA LEU A 33 0.91 -1.30 25.98
C LEU A 33 1.49 -2.35 26.96
N LYS A 34 1.48 -3.64 26.59
CA LYS A 34 1.93 -4.76 27.43
C LYS A 34 3.08 -5.57 26.84
N LYS A 35 3.42 -5.34 25.57
CA LYS A 35 4.44 -6.08 24.81
C LYS A 35 5.23 -5.09 23.97
N GLU A 36 6.51 -5.36 23.78
CA GLU A 36 7.39 -4.54 22.94
C GLU A 36 6.85 -4.40 21.49
N GLN A 37 6.14 -5.40 20.94
CA GLN A 37 5.49 -5.33 19.62
C GLN A 37 3.96 -5.29 19.72
N TYR A 38 3.31 -4.47 18.89
CA TYR A 38 1.86 -4.56 18.69
C TYR A 38 1.45 -5.93 18.14
N SER A 39 0.38 -6.50 18.72
CA SER A 39 -0.27 -7.67 18.12
C SER A 39 -1.16 -7.25 16.95
N ILE A 40 -1.41 -8.17 16.01
CA ILE A 40 -2.36 -7.95 14.90
C ILE A 40 -3.72 -7.51 15.43
N LYS A 41 -4.23 -8.17 16.47
CA LYS A 41 -5.51 -7.83 17.11
C LYS A 41 -5.53 -6.40 17.68
N SER A 42 -4.40 -5.96 18.24
CA SER A 42 -4.27 -4.59 18.76
C SER A 42 -4.35 -3.56 17.65
N VAL A 43 -3.66 -3.78 16.52
CA VAL A 43 -3.72 -2.90 15.36
C VAL A 43 -5.14 -2.84 14.77
N GLN A 44 -5.78 -4.00 14.63
CA GLN A 44 -7.18 -4.06 14.18
C GLN A 44 -8.12 -3.29 15.11
N LYS A 45 -7.96 -3.43 16.43
CA LYS A 45 -8.77 -2.70 17.41
C LYS A 45 -8.58 -1.18 17.30
N ILE A 46 -7.34 -0.71 17.13
CA ILE A 46 -7.04 0.70 16.90
C ILE A 46 -7.74 1.18 15.62
N PHE A 47 -7.61 0.43 14.52
CA PHE A 47 -8.25 0.75 13.26
C PHE A 47 -9.77 0.86 13.38
N TYR A 48 -10.45 -0.13 13.95
CA TYR A 48 -11.91 -0.09 14.11
C TYR A 48 -12.37 1.01 15.06
N SER A 49 -11.58 1.35 16.07
CA SER A 49 -11.87 2.51 16.92
C SER A 49 -11.77 3.83 16.15
N SER A 50 -10.84 3.95 15.20
CA SER A 50 -10.72 5.12 14.34
C SER A 50 -11.83 5.16 13.29
N LEU A 51 -12.19 4.00 12.71
CA LEU A 51 -13.28 3.87 11.74
C LEU A 51 -14.63 4.33 12.31
N LYS A 52 -14.92 3.95 13.56
CA LYS A 52 -16.12 4.42 14.27
C LYS A 52 -16.16 5.94 14.47
N LYS A 53 -15.01 6.60 14.49
CA LYS A 53 -14.89 8.06 14.66
C LYS A 53 -14.90 8.80 13.32
N SER A 54 -14.69 8.12 12.20
CA SER A 54 -14.56 8.74 10.88
C SER A 54 -15.90 8.94 10.15
N ASN A 55 -17.04 8.62 10.77
CA ASN A 55 -18.37 8.66 10.15
C ASN A 55 -18.44 7.93 8.80
N LEU A 56 -17.69 6.83 8.65
CA LEU A 56 -17.65 6.06 7.42
C LEU A 56 -18.53 4.82 7.57
N ASP A 57 -19.58 4.72 6.74
CA ASP A 57 -20.53 3.60 6.77
C ASP A 57 -20.09 2.38 5.95
N LYS A 58 -18.83 2.34 5.51
CA LYS A 58 -18.28 1.23 4.72
C LYS A 58 -17.70 0.14 5.61
N ILE A 59 -17.98 -1.12 5.25
CA ILE A 59 -17.34 -2.29 5.86
C ILE A 59 -15.92 -2.39 5.31
N VAL A 60 -14.95 -1.93 6.09
CA VAL A 60 -13.52 -1.94 5.72
C VAL A 60 -12.67 -2.52 6.85
N SER A 61 -11.47 -2.98 6.50
CA SER A 61 -10.48 -3.53 7.44
C SER A 61 -9.12 -2.86 7.26
N VAL A 62 -8.14 -3.22 8.10
CA VAL A 62 -6.75 -2.76 7.96
C VAL A 62 -6.19 -3.10 6.56
N HIS A 63 -6.61 -4.21 5.96
CA HIS A 63 -6.18 -4.57 4.59
C HIS A 63 -6.75 -3.61 3.54
N SER A 64 -7.91 -3.01 3.78
CA SER A 64 -8.49 -2.03 2.87
C SER A 64 -7.58 -0.81 2.70
N LEU A 65 -6.86 -0.38 3.74
CA LEU A 65 -5.87 0.70 3.62
C LEU A 65 -4.75 0.35 2.64
N ARG A 66 -4.26 -0.89 2.70
CA ARG A 66 -3.24 -1.40 1.78
C ARG A 66 -3.77 -1.50 0.35
N HIS A 67 -5.02 -1.97 0.19
CA HIS A 67 -5.66 -2.01 -1.13
C HIS A 67 -5.84 -0.61 -1.70
N SER A 68 -6.33 0.35 -0.92
CA SER A 68 -6.47 1.74 -1.37
C SER A 68 -5.13 2.32 -1.80
N PHE A 69 -4.05 2.13 -1.03
CA PHE A 69 -2.72 2.59 -1.43
C PHE A 69 -2.28 2.01 -2.79
N ALA A 70 -2.45 0.71 -2.99
CA ALA A 70 -2.12 0.05 -4.24
C ALA A 70 -2.96 0.54 -5.43
N THR A 71 -4.28 0.71 -5.23
CA THR A 71 -5.20 1.23 -6.24
C THR A 71 -4.82 2.66 -6.65
N HIS A 72 -4.47 3.55 -5.71
CA HIS A 72 -4.06 4.91 -6.06
C HIS A 72 -2.78 4.92 -6.91
N LEU A 73 -1.79 4.08 -6.60
CA LEU A 73 -0.58 3.96 -7.42
C LEU A 73 -0.92 3.48 -8.83
N LEU A 74 -1.82 2.50 -8.95
CA LEU A 74 -2.22 1.98 -10.25
C LEU A 74 -3.04 3.00 -11.07
N GLU A 75 -3.94 3.75 -10.42
CA GLU A 75 -4.69 4.85 -11.03
C GLU A 75 -3.78 5.99 -11.52
N GLN A 76 -2.64 6.19 -10.85
CA GLN A 76 -1.58 7.10 -11.28
C GLN A 76 -0.73 6.55 -12.43
N GLY A 77 -0.96 5.30 -12.85
CA GLY A 77 -0.26 4.66 -13.97
C GLY A 77 1.05 3.97 -13.58
N GLU A 78 1.29 3.72 -12.29
CA GLU A 78 2.48 3.00 -11.85
C GLU A 78 2.45 1.53 -12.28
N ASP A 79 3.62 0.99 -12.61
CA ASP A 79 3.74 -0.41 -13.03
C ASP A 79 3.39 -1.37 -11.89
N LEU A 80 2.53 -2.33 -12.19
CA LEU A 80 2.03 -3.34 -11.27
C LEU A 80 3.16 -4.10 -10.54
N ARG A 81 4.27 -4.35 -11.22
CA ARG A 81 5.44 -5.06 -10.69
C ARG A 81 6.21 -4.22 -9.67
N TYR A 82 6.25 -2.89 -9.84
CA TYR A 82 6.79 -1.99 -8.82
C TYR A 82 5.86 -1.91 -7.60
N ILE A 83 4.55 -1.82 -7.83
CA ILE A 83 3.55 -1.84 -6.75
C ILE A 83 3.68 -3.13 -5.91
N GLN A 84 3.78 -4.30 -6.55
CA GLN A 84 3.99 -5.58 -5.87
C GLN A 84 5.23 -5.58 -4.98
N LYS A 85 6.35 -5.05 -5.48
CA LYS A 85 7.63 -4.98 -4.76
C LYS A 85 7.54 -4.08 -3.53
N ILE A 86 6.89 -2.91 -3.64
CA ILE A 86 6.70 -1.95 -2.55
C ILE A 86 5.78 -2.53 -1.46
N LEU A 87 4.77 -3.30 -1.85
CA LEU A 87 3.84 -3.97 -0.94
C LEU A 87 4.43 -5.24 -0.29
N GLY A 88 5.51 -5.79 -0.84
CA GLY A 88 6.14 -7.01 -0.32
C GLY A 88 5.28 -8.27 -0.52
N HIS A 89 4.47 -8.31 -1.59
CA HIS A 89 3.69 -9.49 -1.93
C HIS A 89 4.58 -10.52 -2.65
N ASN A 90 4.73 -11.72 -2.09
CA ASN A 90 5.44 -12.84 -2.74
C ASN A 90 4.56 -13.62 -3.76
N SER A 91 3.28 -13.30 -3.86
CA SER A 91 2.31 -14.01 -4.73
C SER A 91 1.55 -13.01 -5.59
N SER A 92 1.43 -13.31 -6.89
CA SER A 92 0.66 -12.55 -7.88
C SER A 92 -0.86 -12.61 -7.65
N LYS A 93 -1.36 -13.54 -6.84
CA LYS A 93 -2.80 -13.79 -6.64
C LYS A 93 -3.54 -12.68 -5.90
N THR A 94 -2.85 -11.89 -5.07
CA THR A 94 -3.40 -10.65 -4.48
C THR A 94 -3.29 -9.44 -5.41
N THR A 95 -2.70 -9.63 -6.59
CA THR A 95 -2.41 -8.56 -7.55
C THR A 95 -3.35 -8.57 -8.75
N GLU A 96 -3.88 -9.74 -9.13
CA GLU A 96 -4.96 -9.85 -10.15
C GLU A 96 -6.23 -9.07 -9.78
N ILE A 97 -6.48 -8.85 -8.48
CA ILE A 97 -7.58 -7.98 -8.05
C ILE A 97 -7.37 -6.55 -8.58
N TYR A 98 -6.12 -6.09 -8.68
CA TYR A 98 -5.82 -4.74 -9.15
C TYR A 98 -5.94 -4.60 -10.68
N THR A 99 -5.71 -5.66 -11.45
CA THR A 99 -5.90 -5.61 -12.92
C THR A 99 -7.36 -5.41 -13.32
N HIS A 100 -8.33 -5.78 -12.46
CA HIS A 100 -9.74 -5.48 -12.68
C HIS A 100 -10.13 -4.01 -12.42
N VAL A 101 -9.31 -3.27 -11.67
CA VAL A 101 -9.65 -1.91 -11.20
C VAL A 101 -9.23 -0.85 -12.20
N THR A 102 -8.32 -1.14 -13.12
CA THR A 102 -7.84 -0.16 -14.10
C THR A 102 -7.90 -0.69 -15.53
N SER A 103 -8.84 -0.18 -16.31
CA SER A 103 -8.80 -0.14 -17.78
C SER A 103 -7.75 0.85 -18.32
N ILE A 104 -6.92 1.42 -17.43
CA ILE A 104 -5.84 2.36 -17.74
C ILE A 104 -4.66 1.58 -18.31
N GLY A 105 -4.57 1.54 -19.63
CA GLY A 105 -3.43 0.93 -20.32
C GLY A 105 -3.77 0.40 -21.69
N MET A 106 -4.96 -0.19 -21.88
CA MET A 106 -5.36 -0.76 -23.17
C MET A 106 -5.31 0.28 -24.30
N ASN A 107 -5.75 1.52 -24.05
CA ASN A 107 -5.72 2.60 -25.04
C ASN A 107 -4.31 3.17 -25.33
N LYS A 108 -3.28 2.78 -24.56
CA LYS A 108 -1.88 3.20 -24.75
C LYS A 108 -1.01 2.10 -25.36
N ILE A 109 -1.53 0.88 -25.48
CA ILE A 109 -0.83 -0.23 -26.14
C ILE A 109 -0.91 0.00 -27.64
N LYS A 110 0.23 0.37 -28.24
CA LYS A 110 0.40 0.40 -29.70
C LYS A 110 0.82 -0.99 -30.17
N SER A 111 0.38 -1.38 -31.36
CA SER A 111 0.88 -2.61 -31.96
C SER A 111 2.38 -2.44 -32.23
N PRO A 112 3.22 -3.45 -31.96
CA PRO A 112 4.62 -3.43 -32.40
C PRO A 112 4.74 -3.21 -33.91
N LEU A 113 3.74 -3.66 -34.69
CA LEU A 113 3.70 -3.44 -36.14
C LEU A 113 3.42 -1.98 -36.52
N ASP A 114 2.83 -1.17 -35.63
CA ASP A 114 2.62 0.28 -35.88
C ASP A 114 3.95 1.07 -35.85
N SER A 115 5.04 0.43 -35.42
CA SER A 115 6.40 1.01 -35.41
C SER A 115 7.30 0.47 -36.52
N ILE A 116 6.76 -0.40 -37.38
CA ILE A 116 7.45 -0.92 -38.54
C ILE A 116 6.86 -0.22 -39.75
N ASP A 117 7.65 0.63 -40.41
CA ASP A 117 7.28 1.16 -41.72
C ASP A 117 7.21 -0.01 -42.69
N MET A 118 5.99 -0.41 -43.07
CA MET A 118 5.76 -1.38 -44.13
C MET A 118 5.84 -0.68 -45.48
N GLU A 119 7.03 -0.17 -45.82
CA GLU A 119 7.42 0.16 -47.18
C GLU A 119 8.59 -0.75 -47.57
N ASP A 120 8.24 -1.85 -48.25
CA ASP A 120 8.95 -2.48 -49.38
C ASP A 120 8.14 -3.69 -49.90
#